data_AF-A0A355SAD1-F1
#
_entry.id   AF-A0A355SAD1-F1
#
_cell.length_a   1.000
_cell.length_b   1.000
_cell.length_c   1.000
_cell.angle_alpha   90.00
_cell.angle_beta   90.00
_cell.angle_gamma   90.00
#
_symmetry.space_group_name_H-M   'P 1'
#
loop_
_entity.id
_entity.type
_entity.pdbx_description
1 polymer ?
#
loop_
_entity_poly.entity_id
_entity_poly.type
_entity_poly.pdbx_seq_one_letter_code
_entity_poly.pdbx_strand_id
1 'polypeptide(L)'
;GSSAMAYKRNPMRSERMSSLSRFIIVTAMNPAITASTQWLERTLDDSANKRITIPEAFLACDGVLNLYFNISCGMVVYEKVINQHILNELPFMATENMLMEAVKMGGDRQELHERIREHSMEAARMVKQEGLSNDLIDRICSDPLFKLNKEDVYRVLKPSNFTGRASEQVDEFVSDCVKPVIEKNKNLLGMDNKINV
;
A
#
# COMPACT_ATOMS: atom_id res chain seq x y z
N GLY A 1 15.04 -9.15 15.02
CA GLY A 1 14.92 -7.81 15.64
C GLY A 1 16.30 -7.25 15.89
N SER A 2 16.42 -5.95 16.21
CA SER A 2 17.69 -5.38 16.69
C SER A 2 17.91 -5.81 18.14
N SER A 3 19.12 -6.27 18.48
CA SER A 3 19.47 -6.73 19.84
C SER A 3 19.39 -5.63 20.90
N ALA A 4 19.40 -4.36 20.50
CA ALA A 4 19.43 -3.21 21.41
C ALA A 4 18.11 -2.40 21.49
N MET A 5 17.19 -2.54 20.52
CA MET A 5 15.98 -1.71 20.44
C MET A 5 14.70 -2.56 20.42
N ALA A 6 14.12 -2.79 21.59
CA ALA A 6 12.94 -3.66 21.77
C ALA A 6 11.68 -3.20 21.00
N TYR A 7 11.50 -1.89 20.81
CA TYR A 7 10.36 -1.34 20.06
C TYR A 7 10.52 -1.46 18.54
N LYS A 8 11.76 -1.66 18.04
CA LYS A 8 12.07 -1.62 16.61
C LYS A 8 11.96 -3.01 15.99
N ARG A 9 10.91 -3.21 15.19
CA ARG A 9 10.73 -4.40 14.36
C ARG A 9 11.09 -4.06 12.91
N ASN A 10 12.01 -4.82 12.33
CA ASN A 10 12.41 -4.68 10.93
C ASN A 10 11.69 -5.74 10.07
N PRO A 11 11.31 -5.41 8.83
CA PRO A 11 10.65 -6.35 7.92
C PRO A 11 11.63 -7.33 7.25
N MET A 12 12.45 -8.01 8.06
CA MET A 12 13.59 -8.84 7.60
C MET A 12 13.19 -9.94 6.60
N ARG A 13 11.99 -10.52 6.77
CA ARG A 13 11.47 -11.53 5.83
C ARG A 13 11.15 -10.91 4.46
N SER A 14 10.54 -9.72 4.42
CA SER A 14 10.26 -8.99 3.18
C SER A 14 11.53 -8.49 2.50
N GLU A 15 12.55 -8.09 3.29
CA GLU A 15 13.88 -7.72 2.79
C GLU A 15 14.58 -8.93 2.14
N ARG A 16 14.55 -10.10 2.81
CA ARG A 16 15.09 -11.36 2.26
C ARG A 16 14.34 -11.77 0.99
N MET A 17 13.01 -11.68 0.98
CA MET A 17 12.17 -11.96 -0.19
C MET A 17 12.58 -11.08 -1.37
N SER A 18 12.72 -9.76 -1.15
CA SER A 18 13.18 -8.82 -2.17
C SER A 18 14.58 -9.13 -2.70
N SER A 19 15.49 -9.58 -1.82
CA SER A 19 16.85 -9.96 -2.19
C SER A 19 16.88 -11.16 -3.13
N LEU A 20 16.16 -12.24 -2.78
CA LEU A 20 16.07 -13.45 -3.61
C LEU A 20 15.31 -13.19 -4.92
N SER A 21 14.23 -12.40 -4.90
CA SER A 21 13.52 -12.01 -6.12
C SER A 21 14.42 -11.25 -7.10
N ARG A 22 15.31 -10.37 -6.60
CA ARG A 22 16.29 -9.67 -7.44
C ARG A 22 17.26 -10.66 -8.10
N PHE A 23 17.73 -11.66 -7.36
CA PHE A 23 18.58 -12.71 -7.92
C PHE A 23 17.86 -13.44 -9.06
N ILE A 24 16.60 -13.86 -8.88
CA ILE A 24 15.82 -14.53 -9.94
C ILE A 24 15.70 -13.65 -11.19
N ILE A 25 15.35 -12.37 -11.03
CA ILE A 25 15.19 -11.43 -12.16
C ILE A 25 16.48 -11.32 -12.96
N VAL A 26 17.63 -11.18 -12.30
CA VAL A 26 18.92 -11.06 -12.98
C VAL A 26 19.32 -12.40 -13.63
N THR A 27 19.12 -13.51 -12.92
CA THR A 27 19.45 -14.86 -13.40
C THR A 27 18.62 -15.25 -14.63
N ALA A 28 17.40 -14.72 -14.80
CA ALA A 28 16.54 -14.99 -15.94
C ALA A 28 17.12 -14.58 -17.31
N MET A 29 18.16 -13.73 -17.35
CA MET A 29 18.87 -13.41 -18.59
C MET A 29 19.77 -14.54 -19.09
N ASN A 30 20.26 -15.41 -18.21
CA ASN A 30 21.21 -16.48 -18.56
C ASN A 30 20.65 -17.41 -19.67
N PRO A 31 19.43 -17.98 -19.53
CA PRO A 31 18.89 -18.85 -20.58
C PRO A 31 18.70 -18.13 -21.92
N ALA A 32 18.34 -16.84 -21.90
CA ALA A 32 18.15 -16.05 -23.11
C ALA A 32 19.47 -15.83 -23.87
N ILE A 33 20.54 -15.52 -23.16
CA ILE A 33 21.89 -15.35 -23.74
C ILE A 33 22.42 -16.71 -24.23
N THR A 34 22.29 -17.77 -23.42
CA THR A 34 22.71 -19.11 -23.83
C THR A 34 21.96 -19.57 -25.09
N ALA A 35 20.67 -19.28 -25.20
CA ALA A 35 19.89 -19.65 -26.39
C ALA A 35 20.30 -18.87 -27.64
N SER A 36 20.67 -17.59 -27.52
CA SER A 36 21.03 -16.75 -28.67
C SER A 36 22.38 -17.10 -29.29
N THR A 37 23.24 -17.84 -28.57
CA THR A 37 24.58 -18.22 -29.02
C THR A 37 24.72 -19.70 -29.41
N GLN A 38 23.64 -20.49 -29.42
CA GLN A 38 23.70 -21.88 -29.89
C GLN A 38 23.94 -21.95 -31.40
N TRP A 39 24.96 -22.70 -31.82
CA TRP A 39 25.28 -22.84 -33.25
C TRP A 39 24.74 -24.15 -33.83
N LEU A 40 24.04 -24.04 -34.97
CA LEU A 40 23.49 -25.15 -35.75
C LEU A 40 22.67 -26.12 -34.88
N GLU A 41 23.05 -27.40 -34.81
CA GLU A 41 22.30 -28.42 -34.08
C GLU A 41 22.46 -28.30 -32.55
N ARG A 42 23.66 -27.92 -32.06
CA ARG A 42 23.97 -27.70 -30.63
C ARG A 42 25.44 -27.31 -30.39
N THR A 43 25.70 -26.41 -29.43
CA THR A 43 27.03 -26.18 -28.83
C THR A 43 27.01 -26.46 -27.33
N LEU A 44 28.13 -26.95 -26.76
CA LEU A 44 28.18 -27.48 -25.38
C LEU A 44 28.40 -26.40 -24.29
N ASP A 45 28.57 -25.14 -24.67
CA ASP A 45 28.68 -23.98 -23.77
C ASP A 45 27.43 -23.79 -22.89
N ASP A 46 26.30 -24.39 -23.27
CA ASP A 46 25.07 -24.41 -22.49
C ASP A 46 25.15 -25.28 -21.21
N SER A 47 25.94 -26.35 -21.23
CA SER A 47 25.93 -27.40 -20.20
C SER A 47 26.32 -26.88 -18.81
N ALA A 48 27.41 -26.11 -18.72
CA ALA A 48 27.88 -25.57 -17.44
C ALA A 48 26.92 -24.50 -16.90
N ASN A 49 26.45 -23.58 -17.76
CA ASN A 49 25.51 -22.53 -17.35
C ASN A 49 24.20 -23.12 -16.82
N LYS A 50 23.60 -24.08 -17.55
CA LYS A 50 22.33 -24.71 -17.15
C LYS A 50 22.40 -25.39 -15.78
N ARG A 51 23.55 -25.97 -15.42
CA ARG A 51 23.76 -26.64 -14.12
C ARG A 51 23.74 -25.69 -12.92
N ILE A 52 23.98 -24.39 -13.13
CA ILE A 52 23.96 -23.36 -12.10
C ILE A 52 22.61 -22.63 -12.15
N THR A 53 22.34 -22.00 -13.30
CA THR A 53 21.20 -21.10 -13.51
C THR A 53 19.86 -21.77 -13.22
N ILE A 54 19.65 -23.00 -13.71
CA ILE A 54 18.35 -23.66 -13.57
C ILE A 54 18.09 -24.03 -12.11
N PRO A 55 18.94 -24.83 -11.43
CA PRO A 55 18.68 -25.21 -10.04
C PRO A 55 18.59 -24.00 -9.10
N GLU A 56 19.48 -23.02 -9.23
CA GLU A 56 19.48 -21.86 -8.35
C GLU A 56 18.25 -20.98 -8.55
N ALA A 57 17.75 -20.82 -9.78
CA ALA A 57 16.52 -20.08 -10.03
C ALA A 57 15.30 -20.76 -9.37
N PHE A 58 15.19 -22.09 -9.46
CA PHE A 58 14.11 -22.83 -8.81
C PHE A 58 14.21 -22.78 -7.28
N LEU A 59 15.40 -22.97 -6.72
CA LEU A 59 15.62 -22.88 -5.27
C LEU A 59 15.33 -21.48 -4.71
N ALA A 60 15.76 -20.44 -5.43
CA ALA A 60 15.46 -19.07 -5.04
C ALA A 60 13.96 -18.77 -5.13
N CYS A 61 13.28 -19.25 -6.19
CA CYS A 61 11.84 -19.07 -6.36
C CYS A 61 11.05 -19.76 -5.24
N ASP A 62 11.40 -21.01 -4.91
CA ASP A 62 10.81 -21.73 -3.78
C ASP A 62 11.02 -20.97 -2.46
N GLY A 63 12.23 -20.48 -2.21
CA GLY A 63 12.53 -19.64 -1.05
C GLY A 63 11.67 -18.37 -0.97
N VAL A 64 11.46 -17.69 -2.11
CA VAL A 64 10.59 -16.50 -2.21
C VAL A 64 9.14 -16.85 -1.90
N LEU A 65 8.60 -17.92 -2.49
CA LEU A 65 7.22 -18.34 -2.26
C LEU A 65 6.98 -18.77 -0.81
N ASN A 66 7.95 -19.44 -0.20
CA ASN A 66 7.90 -19.79 1.21
C ASN A 66 7.88 -18.55 2.13
N LEU A 67 8.74 -17.56 1.83
CA LEU A 67 8.71 -16.27 2.53
C LEU A 67 7.37 -15.55 2.36
N TYR A 68 6.85 -15.49 1.13
CA TYR A 68 5.58 -14.85 0.82
C TYR A 68 4.41 -15.49 1.57
N PHE A 69 4.32 -16.83 1.57
CA PHE A 69 3.31 -17.57 2.31
C PHE A 69 3.36 -17.23 3.81
N ASN A 70 4.56 -17.27 4.40
CA ASN A 70 4.70 -16.98 5.82
C ASN A 70 4.34 -15.52 6.19
N ILE A 71 4.72 -14.55 5.34
CA ILE A 71 4.39 -13.13 5.54
C ILE A 71 2.88 -12.91 5.43
N SER A 72 2.24 -13.46 4.40
CA SER A 72 0.81 -13.27 4.15
C SER A 72 -0.08 -13.90 5.22
N CYS A 73 0.27 -15.09 5.72
CA CYS A 73 -0.46 -15.71 6.85
C CYS A 73 -0.27 -14.99 8.18
N GLY A 74 0.88 -14.34 8.39
CA GLY A 74 1.25 -13.69 9.66
C GLY A 74 1.12 -12.18 9.68
N MET A 75 0.42 -11.58 8.69
CA MET A 75 0.33 -10.13 8.57
C MET A 75 -0.47 -9.53 9.73
N VAL A 76 0.09 -8.51 10.37
CA VAL A 76 -0.57 -7.78 11.47
C VAL A 76 -0.92 -6.37 10.98
N VAL A 77 -2.18 -5.99 11.13
CA VAL A 77 -2.70 -4.67 10.74
C VAL A 77 -2.99 -3.84 11.98
N TYR A 78 -2.51 -2.60 12.00
CA TYR A 78 -2.70 -1.66 13.12
C TYR A 78 -3.72 -0.57 12.76
N GLU A 79 -5.01 -0.91 12.84
CA GLU A 79 -6.12 -0.03 12.45
C GLU A 79 -6.10 1.35 13.12
N LYS A 80 -5.71 1.44 14.40
CA LYS A 80 -5.65 2.72 15.11
C LYS A 80 -4.58 3.65 14.56
N VAL A 81 -3.43 3.12 14.14
CA VAL A 81 -2.36 3.92 13.51
C VAL A 81 -2.80 4.37 12.12
N ILE A 82 -3.45 3.48 11.35
CA ILE A 82 -4.03 3.82 10.04
C ILE A 82 -5.04 4.95 10.19
N ASN A 83 -5.99 4.81 11.12
CA ASN A 83 -7.01 5.82 11.37
C ASN A 83 -6.40 7.15 11.82
N GLN A 84 -5.37 7.12 12.68
CA GLN A 84 -4.66 8.34 13.09
C GLN A 84 -4.02 9.06 11.89
N HIS A 85 -3.33 8.33 11.01
CA HIS A 85 -2.75 8.94 9.80
C HIS A 85 -3.83 9.49 8.86
N ILE A 86 -4.93 8.76 8.68
CA ILE A 86 -6.06 9.24 7.88
C ILE A 86 -6.61 10.54 8.46
N LEU A 87 -6.87 10.62 9.77
CA LEU A 87 -7.44 11.81 10.39
C LEU A 87 -6.51 13.04 10.32
N ASN A 88 -5.19 12.84 10.23
CA ASN A 88 -4.24 13.94 10.04
C ASN A 88 -4.29 14.54 8.62
N GLU A 89 -4.60 13.73 7.61
CA GLU A 89 -4.53 14.12 6.19
C GLU A 89 -5.91 14.40 5.57
N LEU A 90 -6.94 13.70 6.03
CA LEU A 90 -8.31 13.76 5.50
C LEU A 90 -8.90 15.19 5.49
N PRO A 91 -8.65 16.07 6.48
CA PRO A 91 -9.13 17.45 6.42
C PRO A 91 -8.71 18.19 5.15
N PHE A 92 -7.48 17.97 4.66
CA PHE A 92 -7.01 18.61 3.43
C PHE A 92 -7.69 18.01 2.19
N MET A 93 -7.87 16.70 2.16
CA MET A 93 -8.51 15.99 1.04
C MET A 93 -10.02 16.29 0.94
N ALA A 94 -10.67 16.62 2.05
CA ALA A 94 -12.11 16.86 2.13
C ALA A 94 -12.51 18.34 1.95
N THR A 95 -11.58 19.21 1.56
CA THR A 95 -11.82 20.65 1.37
C THR A 95 -12.96 20.93 0.39
N GLU A 96 -13.04 20.20 -0.73
CA GLU A 96 -14.16 20.33 -1.66
C GLU A 96 -15.49 19.90 -1.04
N ASN A 97 -15.51 18.82 -0.25
CA ASN A 97 -16.74 18.40 0.42
C ASN A 97 -17.22 19.44 1.44
N MET A 98 -16.30 20.06 2.19
CA MET A 98 -16.61 21.13 3.14
C MET A 98 -17.09 22.40 2.41
N LEU A 99 -16.46 22.75 1.29
CA LEU A 99 -16.91 23.83 0.41
C LEU A 99 -18.34 23.62 -0.05
N MET A 100 -18.66 22.42 -0.54
CA MET A 100 -19.98 22.08 -1.05
C MET A 100 -21.06 22.14 0.04
N GLU A 101 -20.76 21.76 1.28
CA GLU A 101 -21.71 21.95 2.39
C GLU A 101 -21.90 23.43 2.76
N ALA A 102 -20.83 24.21 2.82
CA ALA A 102 -20.94 25.66 3.10
C ALA A 102 -21.73 26.40 2.00
N VAL A 103 -21.56 26.00 0.73
CA VAL A 103 -22.36 26.53 -0.40
C VAL A 103 -23.84 26.16 -0.26
N LYS A 104 -24.17 24.94 0.18
CA LYS A 104 -25.57 24.54 0.46
C LYS A 104 -26.21 25.37 1.57
N MET A 105 -25.41 25.94 2.48
CA MET A 105 -25.86 26.88 3.52
C MET A 105 -25.97 28.34 3.02
N GLY A 106 -25.84 28.55 1.70
CA GLY A 106 -26.07 29.83 1.03
C GLY A 106 -24.84 30.75 0.94
N GLY A 107 -23.62 30.23 1.12
CA GLY A 107 -22.40 30.99 0.91
C GLY A 107 -22.00 31.08 -0.57
N ASP A 108 -21.28 32.14 -0.93
CA ASP A 108 -20.69 32.28 -2.27
C ASP A 108 -19.52 31.30 -2.44
N ARG A 109 -19.54 30.53 -3.54
CA ARG A 109 -18.54 29.48 -3.78
C ARG A 109 -17.13 30.05 -3.93
N GLN A 110 -16.98 31.20 -4.60
CA GLN A 110 -15.68 31.77 -4.88
C GLN A 110 -15.03 32.32 -3.61
N GLU A 111 -15.83 33.01 -2.79
CA GLU A 111 -15.40 33.54 -1.50
C GLU A 111 -15.03 32.42 -0.52
N LEU A 112 -15.87 31.38 -0.41
CA LEU A 112 -15.60 30.22 0.44
C LEU A 112 -14.37 29.44 -0.01
N HIS A 113 -14.18 29.25 -1.32
CA HIS A 113 -13.02 28.56 -1.86
C HIS A 113 -11.72 29.29 -1.50
N GLU A 114 -11.67 30.61 -1.70
CA GLU A 114 -10.49 31.40 -1.35
C GLU A 114 -10.22 31.35 0.15
N ARG A 115 -11.26 31.42 0.98
CA ARG A 115 -11.09 31.32 2.43
C ARG A 115 -10.62 29.94 2.89
N ILE A 116 -11.09 28.84 2.27
CA ILE A 116 -10.56 27.49 2.53
C ILE A 116 -9.10 27.40 2.14
N ARG A 117 -8.70 28.02 1.02
CA ARG A 117 -7.31 28.05 0.56
C ARG A 117 -6.40 28.70 1.60
N GLU A 118 -6.79 29.85 2.15
CA GLU A 118 -6.06 30.55 3.21
C GLU A 118 -5.92 29.69 4.47
N HIS A 119 -7.03 29.13 4.98
CA HIS A 119 -7.01 28.26 6.16
C HIS A 119 -6.18 27.00 5.94
N SER A 120 -6.25 26.40 4.74
CA SER A 120 -5.47 25.21 4.38
C SER A 120 -3.97 25.51 4.30
N MET A 121 -3.59 26.65 3.74
CA MET A 121 -2.20 27.08 3.71
C MET A 121 -1.64 27.30 5.11
N GLU A 122 -2.41 27.95 5.99
CA GLU A 122 -1.96 28.20 7.35
C GLU A 122 -1.90 26.92 8.19
N ALA A 123 -2.90 26.03 8.09
CA ALA A 123 -2.85 24.71 8.73
C ALA A 123 -1.64 23.89 8.24
N ALA A 124 -1.35 23.90 6.93
CA ALA A 124 -0.18 23.24 6.36
C ALA A 124 1.14 23.88 6.86
N ARG A 125 1.16 25.21 7.06
CA ARG A 125 2.30 25.93 7.65
C ARG A 125 2.53 25.47 9.09
N MET A 126 1.49 25.40 9.91
CA MET A 126 1.58 24.93 11.30
C MET A 126 2.11 23.50 11.40
N VAL A 127 1.64 22.60 10.53
CA VAL A 127 2.15 21.21 10.48
C VAL A 127 3.63 21.16 10.08
N LYS A 128 4.02 21.89 9.03
CA LYS A 128 5.37 21.77 8.43
C LYS A 128 6.44 22.60 9.14
N GLN A 129 6.10 23.78 9.64
CA GLN A 129 7.04 24.70 10.28
C GLN A 129 7.10 24.51 11.79
N GLU A 130 5.94 24.25 12.43
CA GLU A 130 5.84 24.19 13.89
C GLU A 130 5.72 22.75 14.42
N GLY A 131 5.52 21.76 13.54
CA GLY A 131 5.35 20.35 13.94
C GLY A 131 4.07 20.06 14.71
N LEU A 132 3.06 20.92 14.57
CA LEU A 132 1.77 20.81 15.26
C LEU A 132 0.79 19.90 14.50
N SER A 133 -0.29 19.49 15.17
CA SER A 133 -1.38 18.75 14.54
C SER A 133 -2.15 19.62 13.54
N ASN A 134 -2.74 18.97 12.54
CA ASN A 134 -3.63 19.63 11.59
C ASN A 134 -4.87 20.22 12.28
N ASP A 135 -5.01 21.54 12.24
CA ASP A 135 -6.09 22.31 12.87
C ASP A 135 -7.11 22.87 11.86
N LEU A 136 -7.08 22.43 10.59
CA LEU A 136 -7.92 22.96 9.51
C LEU A 136 -9.43 22.91 9.83
N ILE A 137 -9.89 21.81 10.44
CA ILE A 137 -11.29 21.65 10.84
C ILE A 137 -11.68 22.75 11.84
N ASP A 138 -10.83 23.01 12.83
CA ASP A 138 -11.08 24.01 13.86
C ASP A 138 -11.11 25.42 13.27
N ARG A 139 -10.21 25.72 12.32
CA ARG A 139 -10.18 26.98 11.59
C ARG A 139 -11.47 27.22 10.80
N ILE A 140 -11.91 26.23 10.02
CA ILE A 140 -13.11 26.35 9.21
C ILE A 140 -14.37 26.49 10.09
N CYS A 141 -14.48 25.73 11.18
CA CYS A 141 -15.62 25.85 12.10
C CYS A 141 -15.64 27.17 12.88
N SER A 142 -14.48 27.80 13.06
CA SER A 142 -14.35 29.08 13.77
C SER A 142 -14.59 30.29 12.86
N ASP A 143 -14.54 30.10 11.54
CA ASP A 143 -14.77 31.17 10.57
C ASP A 143 -16.27 31.29 10.25
N PRO A 144 -16.93 32.41 10.65
CA PRO A 144 -18.37 32.59 10.47
C PRO A 144 -18.84 32.51 9.01
N LEU A 145 -17.93 32.69 8.04
CA LEU A 145 -18.24 32.62 6.62
C LEU A 145 -18.78 31.24 6.21
N PHE A 146 -18.25 30.16 6.82
CA PHE A 146 -18.64 28.80 6.47
C PHE A 146 -19.98 28.37 7.06
N LYS A 147 -20.38 28.97 8.20
CA LYS A 147 -21.56 28.57 8.99
C LYS A 147 -21.63 27.08 9.33
N LEU A 148 -20.49 26.39 9.32
CA LEU A 148 -20.35 24.98 9.64
C LEU A 148 -19.99 24.81 11.12
N ASN A 149 -20.61 23.84 11.77
CA ASN A 149 -20.15 23.37 13.08
C ASN A 149 -19.35 22.06 12.93
N LYS A 150 -18.73 21.60 14.02
CA LYS A 150 -17.93 20.36 14.02
C LYS A 150 -18.75 19.12 13.66
N GLU A 151 -20.04 19.07 14.03
CA GLU A 151 -20.90 17.92 13.72
C GLU A 151 -21.18 17.83 12.22
N ASP A 152 -21.44 18.96 11.55
CA ASP A 152 -21.62 19.03 10.09
C ASP A 152 -20.37 18.53 9.37
N VAL A 153 -19.21 18.95 9.85
CA VAL A 153 -17.90 18.62 9.28
C VAL A 153 -17.57 17.14 9.49
N TYR A 154 -17.77 16.59 10.70
CA TYR A 154 -17.54 15.16 10.98
C TYR A 154 -18.54 14.23 10.28
N ARG A 155 -19.75 14.70 9.96
CA ARG A 155 -20.70 13.92 9.15
C ARG A 155 -20.14 13.62 7.75
N VAL A 156 -19.43 14.59 7.19
CA VAL A 156 -18.85 14.52 5.84
C VAL A 156 -17.49 13.84 5.84
N LEU A 157 -16.65 14.09 6.85
CA LEU A 157 -15.29 13.56 7.02
C LEU A 157 -15.21 12.10 7.49
N LYS A 158 -16.18 11.26 7.15
CA LYS A 158 -16.07 9.83 7.45
C LYS A 158 -15.11 9.18 6.45
N PRO A 159 -13.99 8.56 6.88
CA PRO A 159 -13.01 7.95 5.97
C PRO A 159 -13.61 7.00 4.94
N SER A 160 -14.64 6.24 5.32
CA SER A 160 -15.35 5.31 4.44
C SER A 160 -15.92 5.98 3.19
N ASN A 161 -16.32 7.25 3.29
CA ASN A 161 -16.89 8.00 2.16
C ASN A 161 -15.84 8.34 1.09
N PHE A 162 -14.55 8.23 1.40
CA PHE A 162 -13.43 8.58 0.52
C PHE A 162 -12.77 7.35 -0.12
N THR A 163 -13.40 6.17 -0.01
CA THR A 163 -12.85 4.91 -0.53
C THR A 163 -13.37 4.54 -1.91
N GLY A 164 -14.28 5.34 -2.50
CA GLY A 164 -14.84 5.08 -3.82
C GLY A 164 -15.57 3.72 -3.86
N ARG A 165 -15.11 2.82 -4.74
CA ARG A 165 -15.64 1.45 -4.89
C ARG A 165 -14.65 0.38 -4.40
N ALA A 166 -13.71 0.74 -3.51
CA ALA A 166 -12.61 -0.16 -3.16
C ALA A 166 -13.10 -1.52 -2.63
N SER A 167 -14.12 -1.54 -1.77
CA SER A 167 -14.72 -2.78 -1.26
C SER A 167 -15.30 -3.63 -2.37
N GLU A 168 -16.11 -3.04 -3.25
CA GLU A 168 -16.80 -3.73 -4.32
C GLU A 168 -15.81 -4.29 -5.34
N GLN A 169 -14.74 -3.54 -5.65
CA GLN A 169 -13.65 -3.99 -6.53
C GLN A 169 -12.92 -5.19 -5.95
N VAL A 170 -12.68 -5.21 -4.63
CA VAL A 170 -12.06 -6.34 -3.95
C VAL A 170 -12.98 -7.56 -3.99
N ASP A 171 -14.27 -7.40 -3.68
CA ASP A 171 -15.24 -8.49 -3.68
C ASP A 171 -15.40 -9.10 -5.08
N GLU A 172 -15.50 -8.27 -6.12
CA GLU A 172 -15.58 -8.67 -7.53
C GLU A 172 -14.31 -9.44 -7.94
N PHE A 173 -13.13 -8.89 -7.66
CA PHE A 173 -11.86 -9.56 -7.99
C PHE A 173 -11.68 -10.90 -7.26
N VAL A 174 -12.01 -10.95 -5.97
CA VAL A 174 -11.91 -12.18 -5.18
C VAL A 174 -12.90 -13.23 -5.70
N SER A 175 -14.13 -12.83 -6.01
CA SER A 175 -15.15 -13.71 -6.56
C SER A 175 -14.77 -14.27 -7.92
N ASP A 176 -14.39 -13.41 -8.85
CA ASP A 176 -14.41 -13.74 -10.28
C ASP A 176 -13.04 -14.18 -10.79
N CYS A 177 -11.96 -13.74 -10.11
CA CYS A 177 -10.59 -14.07 -10.48
C CYS A 177 -9.91 -15.03 -9.50
N VAL A 178 -10.02 -14.76 -8.18
CA VAL A 178 -9.25 -15.53 -7.18
C VAL A 178 -9.90 -16.87 -6.86
N LYS A 179 -11.20 -16.90 -6.54
CA LYS A 179 -11.91 -18.15 -6.18
C LYS A 179 -11.80 -19.23 -7.25
N PRO A 180 -11.99 -18.99 -8.57
CA PRO A 180 -11.86 -20.04 -9.58
C PRO A 180 -10.48 -20.70 -9.60
N VAL A 181 -9.43 -19.92 -9.36
CA VAL A 181 -8.05 -20.45 -9.29
C VAL A 181 -7.87 -21.30 -8.04
N ILE A 182 -8.37 -20.86 -6.88
CA ILE A 182 -8.32 -21.63 -5.63
C ILE A 182 -9.12 -22.93 -5.77
N GLU A 183 -10.32 -22.87 -6.35
CA GLU A 183 -11.20 -24.02 -6.59
C GLU A 183 -10.52 -25.11 -7.43
N LYS A 184 -9.86 -24.70 -8.53
CA LYS A 184 -9.10 -25.61 -9.40
C LYS A 184 -7.92 -26.29 -8.69
N ASN A 185 -7.40 -25.69 -7.61
CA ASN A 185 -6.21 -26.13 -6.88
C ASN A 185 -6.52 -26.49 -5.41
N LYS A 186 -7.78 -26.83 -5.09
CA LYS A 186 -8.26 -27.09 -3.72
C LYS A 186 -7.43 -28.10 -2.95
N ASN A 187 -6.92 -29.11 -3.64
CA ASN A 187 -6.09 -30.18 -3.09
C ASN A 187 -4.70 -29.71 -2.63
N LEU A 188 -4.27 -28.50 -2.98
CA LEU A 188 -2.99 -27.91 -2.57
C LEU A 188 -3.13 -27.00 -1.34
N LEU A 189 -4.35 -26.79 -0.82
CA LEU A 189 -4.59 -25.94 0.33
C LEU A 189 -4.23 -26.66 1.66
N GLY A 190 -4.00 -25.88 2.71
CA GLY A 190 -3.74 -26.40 4.06
C GLY A 190 -2.28 -26.81 4.32
N MET A 191 -1.36 -26.44 3.43
CA MET A 191 0.08 -26.59 3.68
C MET A 191 0.51 -25.74 4.89
N ASP A 192 1.32 -26.31 5.77
CA ASP A 192 2.00 -25.58 6.85
C ASP A 192 3.41 -25.21 6.38
N ASN A 193 3.86 -24.00 6.72
CA ASN A 193 5.17 -23.50 6.34
C ASN A 193 5.87 -22.84 7.52
N LYS A 194 6.91 -23.51 8.00
CA LYS A 194 7.74 -23.05 9.11
C LYS A 194 9.07 -22.51 8.59
N ILE A 195 9.26 -21.20 8.76
CA ILE A 195 10.54 -20.55 8.49
C ILE A 195 11.39 -20.61 9.76
N ASN A 196 12.36 -21.54 9.80
CA ASN A 196 13.22 -21.81 10.95
C ASN A 196 14.54 -20.99 10.95
N VAL A 197 14.74 -20.10 9.97
CA VAL A 197 15.98 -19.32 9.77
C VAL A 197 15.67 -17.88 9.39
#